data_AF-A0ABD5P0Y3-F1
#
_entry.id   AF-A0ABD5P0Y3-F1
#
_cell.length_a   1.000
_cell.length_b   1.000
_cell.length_c   1.000
_cell.angle_alpha   90.00
_cell.angle_beta   90.00
_cell.angle_gamma   90.00
#
_symmetry.space_group_name_H-M   'P 1'
#
loop_
_entity.id
_entity.type
_entity.pdbx_description
1 polymer ?
#
loop_
_entity_poly.entity_id
_entity_poly.type
_entity_poly.pdbx_seq_one_letter_code
_entity_poly.pdbx_strand_id
1 'polypeptide(L)'
;MDKNQSADPKDSTSLNRRTYLKGIGTAAAFVGSLSGSAAAAQDSNNDYEVIKVSPGETWTYNLEPGETFENYLIDITANNADWQIRMHGDDMTVRNIGVRGNVNSPKKRNQISVANTSPSSESLIENVYFEGYTLSGFNNAVGTGGTATPVFVAPNHAGDLLIRNVNFQSTPDNHIYGSAPGNGPEHPAPGNGGTVRVEDSYFFRTGAGSVRLGTEGSYAKNCIMDGDVRNTAANNSRPFWGYYEKTKLYDCDLMNGSPGAIVAGASAWKKGRNAEVIAENCYFEDTGKHAGGATINGTSADREPRTDPSEIDGVPLSPEEAASGSTSSSAPTSDGPSESEDETQENVLVFDGSGQGDDWKATDYRFAVEGEIEPSEHDGAAIDPELELDDGANSVEHTVANWKDAFTFDGDLLELDVDGPATVYLNGEEIDPAEFGGEEVKSEESTPSHALVIDGTDASGLTSYSFSVSGEVVKANHRDASIDDGDVIDGQSVSGTVANWRDAYWFSGDITDFWMSGDANVDLEYNARDQ
;
A
#
# COMPACT_ATOMS: atom_id res chain seq x y z
N MET A 1 -1.10 19.06 65.43
CA MET A 1 -2.39 19.70 65.76
C MET A 1 -2.58 20.80 64.76
N ASP A 2 -3.22 20.44 63.65
CA ASP A 2 -3.42 21.27 62.48
C ASP A 2 -4.41 22.40 62.74
N LYS A 3 -4.09 23.57 62.19
CA LYS A 3 -5.01 24.68 62.01
C LYS A 3 -5.36 24.79 60.54
N ASN A 4 -6.65 24.74 60.31
CA ASN A 4 -7.32 25.13 59.09
C ASN A 4 -7.11 26.64 58.84
N GLN A 5 -6.67 27.02 57.64
CA GLN A 5 -6.94 28.35 57.08
C GLN A 5 -6.88 28.31 55.56
N SER A 6 -7.98 28.76 54.95
CA SER A 6 -8.17 29.00 53.52
C SER A 6 -7.27 30.12 53.00
N ALA A 7 -6.68 29.94 51.83
CA ALA A 7 -6.26 31.01 50.94
C ALA A 7 -6.52 30.59 49.49
N ASP A 8 -7.16 31.48 48.76
CA ASP A 8 -7.43 31.43 47.32
C ASP A 8 -6.13 31.76 46.54
N PRO A 9 -5.90 31.17 45.35
CA PRO A 9 -5.11 31.87 44.35
C PRO A 9 -5.77 31.86 42.97
N LYS A 10 -5.85 33.06 42.38
CA LYS A 10 -6.06 33.28 40.96
C LYS A 10 -4.84 32.84 40.14
N ASP A 11 -5.16 32.15 39.05
CA ASP A 11 -4.64 32.34 37.69
C ASP A 11 -3.15 32.06 37.41
N SER A 12 -2.89 30.94 36.73
CA SER A 12 -2.02 30.85 35.54
C SER A 12 -1.84 29.38 35.13
N THR A 13 -1.61 29.18 33.83
CA THR A 13 -1.11 27.96 33.17
C THR A 13 -2.14 26.95 32.64
N SER A 14 -2.55 27.25 31.41
CA SER A 14 -2.61 26.32 30.28
C SER A 14 -1.47 25.29 30.23
N LEU A 15 -1.75 24.18 29.55
CA LEU A 15 -0.86 23.10 29.05
C LEU A 15 -0.85 21.83 29.90
N ASN A 16 -1.51 20.79 29.37
CA ASN A 16 -0.92 19.47 29.07
C ASN A 16 -1.96 18.60 28.34
N ARG A 17 -2.34 19.02 27.13
CA ARG A 17 -2.65 18.04 26.08
C ARG A 17 -1.29 17.49 25.66
N ARG A 18 -1.18 16.16 25.60
CA ARG A 18 0.06 15.46 25.27
C ARG A 18 0.58 15.96 23.93
N THR A 19 1.58 16.81 24.01
CA THR A 19 2.48 17.15 22.93
C THR A 19 3.11 15.86 22.43
N TYR A 20 2.78 15.44 21.20
CA TYR A 20 3.72 14.66 20.39
C TYR A 20 4.91 15.58 20.16
N LEU A 21 5.87 15.52 21.08
CA LEU A 21 7.19 16.04 20.79
C LEU A 21 7.74 15.15 19.68
N LYS A 22 7.80 15.71 18.47
CA LYS A 22 8.86 15.44 17.50
C LYS A 22 10.17 15.52 18.27
N GLY A 23 10.58 14.37 18.81
CA GLY A 23 11.94 14.17 19.24
C GLY A 23 12.75 14.26 17.97
N ILE A 24 13.50 15.35 17.83
CA ILE A 24 14.77 15.31 17.12
C ILE A 24 15.61 14.28 17.89
N GLY A 25 15.39 13.01 17.56
CA GLY A 25 16.20 11.90 17.96
C GLY A 25 17.50 12.11 17.24
N THR A 26 18.52 12.52 18.00
CA THR A 26 19.92 12.23 17.67
C THR A 26 19.98 10.97 16.83
N ALA A 27 20.50 11.06 15.61
CA ALA A 27 21.02 9.93 14.87
C ALA A 27 21.90 9.14 15.85
N ALA A 28 21.32 8.10 16.44
CA ALA A 28 22.09 7.10 17.12
C ALA A 28 22.83 6.45 15.97
N ALA A 29 24.13 6.74 15.87
CA ALA A 29 25.04 5.92 15.11
C ALA A 29 24.91 4.50 15.68
N PHE A 30 23.99 3.71 15.13
CA PHE A 30 23.80 2.31 15.45
C PHE A 30 25.00 1.56 14.89
N VAL A 31 26.05 1.49 15.69
CA VAL A 31 27.11 0.52 15.55
C VAL A 31 26.73 -0.69 16.40
N GLY A 32 25.56 -1.28 16.12
CA GLY A 32 25.34 -2.71 16.31
C GLY A 32 26.07 -3.42 15.16
N SER A 33 26.66 -4.59 15.40
CA SER A 33 27.60 -5.24 14.47
C SER A 33 26.98 -5.58 13.10
N LEU A 34 26.92 -4.60 12.20
CA LEU A 34 26.62 -4.75 10.78
C LEU A 34 27.75 -5.57 10.15
N SER A 35 27.55 -6.88 10.02
CA SER A 35 28.37 -7.72 9.16
C SER A 35 27.86 -7.64 7.72
N GLY A 36 27.96 -6.46 7.11
CA GLY A 36 27.53 -6.21 5.74
C GLY A 36 27.60 -4.73 5.39
N SER A 37 28.10 -4.39 4.21
CA SER A 37 28.23 -3.01 3.73
C SER A 37 26.92 -2.51 3.12
N ALA A 38 25.84 -2.51 3.91
CA ALA A 38 24.59 -1.85 3.54
C ALA A 38 24.59 -0.43 4.12
N ALA A 39 24.30 0.58 3.29
CA ALA A 39 24.04 1.93 3.75
C ALA A 39 22.54 2.07 3.97
N ALA A 40 22.12 2.36 5.21
CA ALA A 40 20.80 2.91 5.44
C ALA A 40 20.83 4.36 4.93
N ALA A 41 20.03 4.65 3.91
CA ALA A 41 19.78 6.02 3.49
C ALA A 41 18.43 6.41 4.09
N GLN A 42 18.40 7.47 4.88
CA GLN A 42 17.16 8.10 5.31
C GLN A 42 16.66 8.90 4.11
N ASP A 43 15.61 8.42 3.47
CA ASP A 43 14.82 9.25 2.57
C ASP A 43 13.96 10.15 3.47
N SER A 44 14.17 11.47 3.40
CA SER A 44 13.51 12.42 4.31
C SER A 44 12.00 12.56 4.08
N ASN A 45 11.45 11.85 3.08
CA ASN A 45 10.05 11.89 2.69
C ASN A 45 9.26 10.62 3.05
N ASN A 46 9.90 9.56 3.56
CA ASN A 46 9.21 8.31 3.90
C ASN A 46 9.24 8.05 5.41
N ASP A 47 8.17 7.45 5.94
CA ASP A 47 8.06 7.05 7.35
C ASP A 47 8.90 5.79 7.72
N TYR A 48 9.75 5.34 6.79
CA TYR A 48 10.63 4.18 6.94
C TYR A 48 12.06 4.42 6.43
N GLU A 49 13.00 3.61 6.92
CA GLU A 49 14.39 3.59 6.45
C GLU A 49 14.58 2.53 5.35
N VAL A 50 15.37 2.84 4.32
CA VAL A 50 15.69 1.90 3.23
C VAL A 50 17.03 1.21 3.46
N ILE A 51 17.03 -0.12 3.49
CA ILE A 51 18.23 -0.96 3.50
C ILE A 51 18.44 -1.54 2.11
N LYS A 52 19.35 -0.94 1.34
CA LYS A 52 19.72 -1.44 0.02
C LYS A 52 20.79 -2.53 0.13
N VAL A 53 20.46 -3.74 -0.34
CA VAL A 53 21.38 -4.89 -0.28
C VAL A 53 22.15 -5.03 -1.60
N SER A 54 23.48 -5.10 -1.52
CA SER A 54 24.32 -5.20 -2.72
C SER A 54 24.20 -6.56 -3.42
N PRO A 55 24.53 -6.65 -4.72
CA PRO A 55 24.50 -7.91 -5.46
C PRO A 55 25.33 -9.02 -4.79
N GLY A 56 24.73 -10.19 -4.61
CA GLY A 56 25.35 -11.37 -4.00
C GLY A 56 25.54 -11.29 -2.48
N GLU A 57 25.20 -10.16 -1.86
CA GLU A 57 25.28 -9.99 -0.42
C GLU A 57 24.04 -10.53 0.29
N THR A 58 24.16 -10.63 1.61
CA THR A 58 23.03 -10.91 2.47
C THR A 58 23.12 -9.95 3.63
N TRP A 59 22.12 -9.10 3.75
CA TRP A 59 22.00 -8.27 4.94
C TRP A 59 21.49 -9.13 6.10
N THR A 60 22.07 -8.96 7.28
CA THR A 60 21.68 -9.73 8.47
C THR A 60 21.64 -8.84 9.69
N TYR A 61 20.52 -8.87 10.40
CA TYR A 61 20.32 -8.19 11.66
C TYR A 61 20.07 -9.21 12.79
N ASN A 62 20.70 -8.99 13.95
CA ASN A 62 20.49 -9.82 15.13
C ASN A 62 19.94 -8.90 16.21
N LEU A 63 18.72 -9.17 16.66
CA LEU A 63 18.08 -8.42 17.73
C LEU A 63 18.68 -8.84 19.07
N GLU A 64 18.81 -7.88 19.96
CA GLU A 64 19.03 -8.10 21.38
C GLU A 64 17.69 -8.37 22.10
N PRO A 65 17.68 -9.10 23.23
CA PRO A 65 16.48 -9.29 24.01
C PRO A 65 15.80 -7.95 24.39
N GLY A 66 14.48 -7.88 24.25
CA GLY A 66 13.69 -6.67 24.48
C GLY A 66 13.67 -5.66 23.31
N GLU A 67 14.41 -5.92 22.24
CA GLU A 67 14.53 -4.98 21.12
C GLU A 67 13.28 -4.97 20.22
N THR A 68 12.94 -3.79 19.71
CA THR A 68 12.00 -3.61 18.60
C THR A 68 12.78 -3.15 17.37
N PHE A 69 12.64 -3.89 16.27
CA PHE A 69 13.15 -3.51 14.96
C PHE A 69 11.95 -3.20 14.05
N GLU A 70 11.80 -1.94 13.65
CA GLU A 70 10.60 -1.48 12.94
C GLU A 70 10.84 -0.40 11.89
N ASN A 71 9.92 -0.32 10.93
CA ASN A 71 9.83 0.69 9.86
C ASN A 71 11.01 0.64 8.88
N TYR A 72 11.18 -0.52 8.23
CA TYR A 72 12.25 -0.72 7.27
C TYR A 72 11.74 -1.29 5.95
N LEU A 73 12.22 -0.70 4.86
CA LEU A 73 12.14 -1.29 3.53
C LEU A 73 13.47 -1.93 3.17
N ILE A 74 13.49 -3.25 3.06
CA ILE A 74 14.67 -4.02 2.67
C ILE A 74 14.63 -4.25 1.16
N ASP A 75 15.52 -3.58 0.42
CA ASP A 75 15.61 -3.69 -1.04
C ASP A 75 16.61 -4.78 -1.44
N ILE A 76 16.07 -5.89 -1.98
CA ILE A 76 16.80 -7.04 -2.52
C ILE A 76 16.68 -7.15 -4.04
N THR A 77 16.35 -6.06 -4.75
CA THR A 77 16.24 -6.05 -6.22
C THR A 77 17.55 -6.42 -6.94
N ALA A 78 18.69 -6.23 -6.27
CA ALA A 78 19.99 -6.62 -6.78
C ALA A 78 20.14 -8.14 -6.94
N ASN A 79 20.83 -8.57 -8.00
CA ASN A 79 21.03 -10.00 -8.28
C ASN A 79 21.71 -10.73 -7.11
N ASN A 80 21.13 -11.84 -6.66
CA ASN A 80 21.53 -12.65 -5.51
C ASN A 80 21.61 -11.90 -4.16
N ALA A 81 21.00 -10.72 -4.05
CA ALA A 81 20.78 -10.07 -2.76
C ALA A 81 19.75 -10.85 -1.94
N ASP A 82 19.89 -10.81 -0.61
CA ASP A 82 19.01 -11.50 0.30
C ASP A 82 19.08 -10.87 1.70
N TRP A 83 18.25 -11.32 2.62
CA TRP A 83 18.09 -10.71 3.93
C TRP A 83 17.86 -11.73 5.02
N GLN A 84 18.14 -11.34 6.26
CA GLN A 84 17.87 -12.15 7.43
C GLN A 84 17.73 -11.28 8.69
N ILE A 85 16.73 -11.57 9.52
CA ILE A 85 16.53 -11.03 10.86
C ILE A 85 16.55 -12.20 11.86
N ARG A 86 17.25 -12.03 12.97
CA ARG A 86 17.42 -13.05 14.01
C ARG A 86 16.91 -12.55 15.34
N MET A 87 15.83 -13.16 15.81
CA MET A 87 15.15 -12.93 17.09
C MET A 87 15.47 -14.08 18.06
N HIS A 88 16.71 -14.17 18.57
CA HIS A 88 17.12 -15.21 19.52
C HIS A 88 17.41 -14.60 20.88
N GLY A 89 16.44 -14.69 21.79
CA GLY A 89 16.33 -13.84 22.97
C GLY A 89 14.87 -13.77 23.41
N ASP A 90 14.58 -12.99 24.43
CA ASP A 90 13.22 -12.82 24.95
C ASP A 90 12.66 -11.45 24.58
N ASP A 91 11.34 -11.36 24.42
CA ASP A 91 10.53 -10.13 24.37
C ASP A 91 10.90 -9.18 23.22
N MET A 92 11.15 -9.75 22.04
CA MET A 92 11.55 -9.00 20.85
C MET A 92 10.39 -8.76 19.90
N THR A 93 10.44 -7.63 19.20
CA THR A 93 9.45 -7.26 18.19
C THR A 93 10.13 -6.99 16.86
N VAL A 94 9.57 -7.56 15.78
CA VAL A 94 9.81 -7.13 14.40
C VAL A 94 8.48 -6.61 13.88
N ARG A 95 8.46 -5.37 13.40
CA ARG A 95 7.23 -4.70 12.96
C ARG A 95 7.48 -3.92 11.67
N ASN A 96 6.48 -3.77 10.82
CA ASN A 96 6.50 -2.83 9.68
C ASN A 96 7.73 -3.04 8.79
N ILE A 97 7.84 -4.25 8.23
CA ILE A 97 8.97 -4.63 7.39
C ILE A 97 8.49 -4.93 5.98
N GLY A 98 8.87 -4.07 5.06
CA GLY A 98 8.73 -4.28 3.62
C GLY A 98 9.93 -4.96 3.03
N VAL A 99 9.72 -5.86 2.06
CA VAL A 99 10.82 -6.43 1.26
C VAL A 99 10.55 -6.18 -0.22
N ARG A 100 11.35 -5.30 -0.82
CA ARG A 100 11.28 -4.95 -2.25
C ARG A 100 12.15 -5.89 -3.07
N GLY A 101 11.56 -6.44 -4.13
CA GLY A 101 12.22 -7.39 -5.04
C GLY A 101 12.08 -8.85 -4.60
N ASN A 102 12.52 -9.77 -5.47
CA ASN A 102 12.39 -11.20 -5.23
C ASN A 102 13.75 -11.89 -5.06
N VAL A 103 13.78 -12.91 -4.21
CA VAL A 103 14.88 -13.86 -4.09
C VAL A 103 15.10 -14.55 -5.44
N ASN A 104 16.35 -14.51 -5.89
CA ASN A 104 16.84 -15.22 -7.07
C ASN A 104 18.11 -16.05 -6.75
N SER A 105 18.41 -16.21 -5.45
CA SER A 105 19.51 -17.04 -4.96
C SER A 105 19.06 -18.48 -4.70
N PRO A 106 19.88 -19.50 -5.04
CA PRO A 106 19.56 -20.89 -4.71
C PRO A 106 19.87 -21.27 -3.24
N LYS A 107 20.33 -20.32 -2.42
CA LYS A 107 20.75 -20.58 -1.04
C LYS A 107 19.54 -20.72 -0.13
N LYS A 108 19.63 -21.68 0.81
CA LYS A 108 18.67 -21.78 1.91
C LYS A 108 18.81 -20.60 2.87
N ARG A 109 17.69 -19.98 3.20
CA ARG A 109 17.53 -18.85 4.11
C ARG A 109 16.30 -19.08 4.98
N ASN A 110 16.46 -18.77 6.26
CA ASN A 110 15.34 -18.47 7.13
C ASN A 110 15.34 -16.96 7.29
N GLN A 111 14.41 -16.25 6.65
CA GLN A 111 14.41 -14.79 6.60
C GLN A 111 14.27 -14.24 8.02
N ILE A 112 13.25 -14.64 8.77
CA ILE A 112 13.12 -14.35 10.19
C ILE A 112 13.31 -15.66 10.96
N SER A 113 14.29 -15.69 11.87
CA SER A 113 14.50 -16.84 12.75
C SER A 113 14.24 -16.45 14.20
N VAL A 114 13.41 -17.23 14.90
CA VAL A 114 12.91 -16.85 16.23
C VAL A 114 13.14 -17.95 17.26
N ALA A 115 13.56 -17.56 18.46
CA ALA A 115 13.68 -18.44 19.62
C ALA A 115 13.64 -17.70 20.97
N ASN A 116 12.45 -17.48 21.53
CA ASN A 116 12.26 -17.17 22.95
C ASN A 116 12.91 -18.22 23.84
N THR A 117 13.79 -17.78 24.75
CA THR A 117 14.54 -18.62 25.66
C THR A 117 13.81 -18.90 26.97
N SER A 118 12.89 -18.00 27.36
CA SER A 118 12.08 -18.12 28.58
C SER A 118 10.61 -18.49 28.27
N PRO A 119 9.98 -19.39 29.05
CA PRO A 119 8.56 -19.74 28.87
C PRO A 119 7.57 -18.60 29.10
N SER A 120 7.98 -17.52 29.78
CA SER A 120 7.15 -16.35 30.03
C SER A 120 7.33 -15.25 28.97
N SER A 121 8.19 -15.47 27.99
CA SER A 121 8.51 -14.44 27.00
C SER A 121 7.48 -14.39 25.89
N GLU A 122 7.12 -13.18 25.48
CA GLU A 122 6.17 -12.90 24.41
C GLU A 122 6.88 -12.08 23.33
N SER A 123 7.05 -12.67 22.14
CA SER A 123 7.66 -12.00 20.99
C SER A 123 6.63 -11.77 19.88
N LEU A 124 6.88 -10.78 19.04
CA LEU A 124 5.95 -10.31 18.02
C LEU A 124 6.63 -10.17 16.67
N ILE A 125 5.99 -10.70 15.63
CA ILE A 125 6.25 -10.36 14.23
C ILE A 125 4.95 -9.78 13.69
N GLU A 126 4.96 -8.54 13.22
CA GLU A 126 3.75 -7.94 12.66
C GLU A 126 4.01 -7.04 11.47
N ASN A 127 2.99 -6.92 10.61
CA ASN A 127 3.01 -6.06 9.44
C ASN A 127 4.24 -6.27 8.55
N VAL A 128 4.36 -7.47 7.98
CA VAL A 128 5.50 -7.85 7.13
C VAL A 128 5.02 -8.28 5.76
N TYR A 129 5.53 -7.62 4.72
CA TYR A 129 5.33 -8.02 3.33
C TYR A 129 6.58 -8.70 2.78
N PHE A 130 6.43 -9.89 2.22
CA PHE A 130 7.51 -10.56 1.51
C PHE A 130 7.01 -11.49 0.41
N GLU A 131 7.23 -11.08 -0.84
CA GLU A 131 7.09 -11.95 -2.00
C GLU A 131 8.45 -12.60 -2.35
N GLY A 132 8.56 -13.88 -2.03
CA GLY A 132 9.81 -14.64 -2.11
C GLY A 132 10.39 -14.70 -3.51
N TYR A 133 9.79 -15.47 -4.41
CA TYR A 133 10.31 -15.69 -5.76
C TYR A 133 9.28 -15.25 -6.80
N THR A 134 9.75 -14.83 -7.98
CA THR A 134 8.88 -14.85 -9.16
C THR A 134 8.35 -16.28 -9.40
N LEU A 135 7.22 -16.45 -10.09
CA LEU A 135 6.68 -17.79 -10.38
C LEU A 135 7.70 -18.72 -11.07
N SER A 136 8.48 -18.18 -12.03
CA SER A 136 9.57 -18.92 -12.67
C SER A 136 10.66 -19.30 -11.67
N GLY A 137 11.10 -18.36 -10.84
CA GLY A 137 12.07 -18.60 -9.77
C GLY A 137 11.60 -19.66 -8.78
N PHE A 138 10.34 -19.58 -8.36
CA PHE A 138 9.67 -20.55 -7.49
C PHE A 138 9.72 -21.95 -8.11
N ASN A 139 9.26 -22.10 -9.36
CA ASN A 139 9.21 -23.39 -10.05
C ASN A 139 10.60 -24.00 -10.23
N ASN A 140 11.63 -23.18 -10.43
CA ASN A 140 13.03 -23.63 -10.52
C ASN A 140 13.60 -24.04 -9.15
N ALA A 141 13.14 -23.41 -8.07
CA ALA A 141 13.61 -23.65 -6.72
C ALA A 141 12.87 -24.82 -6.02
N VAL A 142 11.63 -25.11 -6.41
CA VAL A 142 10.87 -26.26 -5.91
C VAL A 142 11.65 -27.57 -6.17
N GLY A 143 11.73 -28.42 -5.16
CA GLY A 143 12.46 -29.70 -5.24
C GLY A 143 13.96 -29.62 -4.99
N THR A 144 14.56 -28.43 -4.90
CA THR A 144 15.98 -28.26 -4.55
C THR A 144 16.29 -28.41 -3.06
N GLY A 145 15.26 -28.46 -2.19
CA GLY A 145 15.42 -28.76 -0.76
C GLY A 145 15.35 -27.56 0.20
N GLY A 146 14.61 -26.51 -0.15
CA GLY A 146 14.29 -25.38 0.73
C GLY A 146 15.24 -24.20 0.52
N THR A 147 14.70 -23.11 0.00
CA THR A 147 15.48 -21.93 -0.39
C THR A 147 15.09 -20.69 0.43
N ALA A 148 13.81 -20.31 0.49
CA ALA A 148 13.32 -19.28 1.42
C ALA A 148 12.29 -19.86 2.38
N THR A 149 12.40 -19.49 3.67
CA THR A 149 11.44 -19.76 4.75
C THR A 149 11.23 -18.43 5.49
N PRO A 150 10.17 -17.67 5.17
CA PRO A 150 9.87 -16.37 5.76
C PRO A 150 10.04 -16.35 7.28
N VAL A 151 9.43 -17.31 7.98
CA VAL A 151 9.60 -17.46 9.43
C VAL A 151 9.97 -18.89 9.80
N PHE A 152 11.09 -19.05 10.50
CA PHE A 152 11.48 -20.29 11.14
C PHE A 152 11.51 -20.13 12.66
N VAL A 153 10.64 -20.87 13.35
CA VAL A 153 10.64 -20.94 14.82
C VAL A 153 11.50 -22.12 15.25
N ALA A 154 12.59 -21.85 15.96
CA ALA A 154 13.57 -22.86 16.30
C ALA A 154 13.07 -23.81 17.41
N PRO A 155 13.59 -25.05 17.49
CA PRO A 155 13.17 -26.01 18.52
C PRO A 155 13.28 -25.50 19.96
N ASN A 156 14.27 -24.66 20.25
CA ASN A 156 14.50 -24.09 21.57
C ASN A 156 13.54 -22.96 21.97
N HIS A 157 12.60 -22.56 21.10
CA HIS A 157 11.56 -21.59 21.45
C HIS A 157 10.67 -22.14 22.58
N ALA A 158 10.63 -21.44 23.71
CA ALA A 158 9.94 -21.85 24.93
C ALA A 158 8.72 -20.97 25.28
N GLY A 159 8.69 -19.72 24.81
CA GLY A 159 7.66 -18.73 25.10
C GLY A 159 6.50 -18.72 24.10
N ASP A 160 5.85 -17.56 23.95
CA ASP A 160 4.80 -17.30 22.96
C ASP A 160 5.33 -16.41 21.83
N LEU A 161 4.99 -16.75 20.60
CA LEU A 161 5.21 -15.93 19.42
C LEU A 161 3.86 -15.61 18.77
N LEU A 162 3.55 -14.32 18.67
CA LEU A 162 2.48 -13.82 17.81
C LEU A 162 3.05 -13.39 16.47
N ILE A 163 2.45 -13.89 15.40
CA ILE A 163 2.68 -13.46 14.02
C ILE A 163 1.35 -12.93 13.50
N ARG A 164 1.29 -11.67 13.08
CA ARG A 164 0.04 -11.10 12.55
C ARG A 164 0.25 -10.12 11.42
N ASN A 165 -0.77 -9.85 10.61
CA ASN A 165 -0.70 -8.86 9.55
C ASN A 165 0.46 -9.14 8.59
N VAL A 166 0.70 -10.41 8.25
CA VAL A 166 1.77 -10.75 7.29
C VAL A 166 1.19 -11.10 5.93
N ASN A 167 1.92 -10.72 4.88
CA ASN A 167 1.66 -11.11 3.51
C ASN A 167 2.90 -11.85 2.98
N PHE A 168 2.85 -13.19 3.00
CA PHE A 168 3.96 -14.03 2.55
C PHE A 168 3.58 -14.83 1.32
N GLN A 169 4.37 -14.64 0.27
CA GLN A 169 4.05 -15.19 -1.03
C GLN A 169 5.23 -15.91 -1.67
N SER A 170 4.92 -16.87 -2.54
CA SER A 170 5.85 -17.47 -3.49
C SER A 170 7.14 -18.01 -2.86
N THR A 171 7.06 -18.75 -1.75
CA THR A 171 8.24 -19.39 -1.13
C THR A 171 8.23 -20.93 -1.25
N PRO A 172 9.30 -21.55 -1.80
CA PRO A 172 9.32 -23.00 -2.01
C PRO A 172 9.41 -23.87 -0.74
N ASP A 173 9.81 -23.30 0.41
CA ASP A 173 9.73 -23.98 1.72
C ASP A 173 8.44 -23.50 2.44
N ASN A 174 8.35 -23.65 3.76
CA ASN A 174 7.17 -23.21 4.51
C ASN A 174 7.15 -21.68 4.64
N HIS A 175 5.98 -21.03 4.59
CA HIS A 175 5.89 -19.60 4.95
C HIS A 175 6.21 -19.42 6.44
N ILE A 176 5.45 -20.10 7.29
CA ILE A 176 5.67 -20.21 8.74
C ILE A 176 6.03 -21.65 9.09
N TYR A 177 7.31 -21.89 9.40
CA TYR A 177 7.76 -23.13 10.02
C TYR A 177 7.71 -22.99 11.55
N GLY A 178 6.51 -23.13 12.11
CA GLY A 178 6.23 -23.03 13.54
C GLY A 178 6.18 -24.36 14.32
N SER A 179 6.41 -25.51 13.67
CA SER A 179 6.24 -26.82 14.33
C SER A 179 7.44 -27.33 15.13
N ALA A 180 8.64 -26.78 14.94
CA ALA A 180 9.86 -27.28 15.58
C ALA A 180 9.86 -27.21 17.12
N PRO A 181 9.24 -26.21 17.79
CA PRO A 181 9.08 -26.19 19.24
C PRO A 181 8.33 -27.41 19.79
N GLY A 182 7.55 -28.09 18.94
CA GLY A 182 6.81 -29.31 19.27
C GLY A 182 7.61 -30.60 19.17
N ASN A 183 8.86 -30.55 18.70
CA ASN A 183 9.71 -31.72 18.54
C ASN A 183 9.68 -32.60 19.81
N GLY A 184 9.38 -33.89 19.63
CA GLY A 184 9.33 -34.84 20.74
C GLY A 184 10.71 -35.13 21.35
N PRO A 185 10.75 -35.80 22.52
CA PRO A 185 12.01 -36.16 23.18
C PRO A 185 12.85 -37.15 22.36
N GLU A 186 12.25 -37.85 21.38
CA GLU A 186 12.98 -38.74 20.48
C GLU A 186 13.63 -38.01 19.29
N HIS A 187 13.30 -36.73 19.07
CA HIS A 187 13.87 -35.92 17.99
C HIS A 187 15.32 -35.54 18.32
N PRO A 188 16.26 -35.50 17.35
CA PRO A 188 17.66 -35.10 17.61
C PRO A 188 17.82 -33.65 18.11
N ALA A 189 16.83 -32.81 17.85
CA ALA A 189 16.69 -31.47 18.43
C ALA A 189 15.32 -31.37 19.13
N PRO A 190 15.20 -31.81 20.40
CA PRO A 190 13.95 -31.73 21.15
C PRO A 190 13.42 -30.30 21.22
N GLY A 191 12.10 -30.17 21.25
CA GLY A 191 11.43 -28.88 21.30
C GLY A 191 11.17 -28.43 22.74
N ASN A 192 11.18 -27.12 22.98
CA ASN A 192 10.90 -26.51 24.27
C ASN A 192 9.41 -26.22 24.51
N GLY A 193 8.55 -26.48 23.53
CA GLY A 193 7.09 -26.43 23.69
C GLY A 193 6.47 -25.04 23.59
N GLY A 194 7.21 -24.02 23.16
CA GLY A 194 6.65 -22.68 22.95
C GLY A 194 5.51 -22.64 21.92
N THR A 195 4.61 -21.69 22.08
CA THR A 195 3.40 -21.52 21.26
C THR A 195 3.63 -20.55 20.12
N VAL A 196 2.97 -20.80 18.99
CA VAL A 196 3.01 -19.95 17.80
C VAL A 196 1.57 -19.65 17.39
N ARG A 197 1.22 -18.37 17.37
CA ARG A 197 -0.11 -17.87 17.01
C ARG A 197 0.02 -17.06 15.73
N VAL A 198 -0.83 -17.35 14.76
CA VAL A 198 -0.86 -16.65 13.47
C VAL A 198 -2.22 -16.00 13.30
N GLU A 199 -2.29 -14.70 13.14
CA GLU A 199 -3.55 -13.95 13.07
C GLU A 199 -3.58 -13.02 11.86
N ASP A 200 -4.76 -12.78 11.28
CA ASP A 200 -5.00 -11.67 10.35
C ASP A 200 -3.94 -11.60 9.25
N SER A 201 -3.77 -12.68 8.48
CA SER A 201 -2.59 -12.84 7.59
C SER A 201 -2.93 -13.55 6.27
N TYR A 202 -2.21 -13.18 5.22
CA TYR A 202 -2.33 -13.72 3.88
C TYR A 202 -1.12 -14.56 3.48
N PHE A 203 -1.38 -15.72 2.90
CA PHE A 203 -0.36 -16.64 2.43
C PHE A 203 -0.71 -17.19 1.06
N PHE A 204 0.16 -16.98 0.08
CA PHE A 204 -0.08 -17.42 -1.29
C PHE A 204 1.12 -18.14 -1.87
N ARG A 205 0.89 -19.29 -2.52
CA ARG A 205 1.93 -20.04 -3.25
C ARG A 205 3.11 -20.49 -2.37
N THR A 206 2.98 -21.68 -1.77
CA THR A 206 4.07 -22.34 -1.03
C THR A 206 4.46 -23.67 -1.65
N GLY A 207 5.72 -24.07 -1.49
CA GLY A 207 6.20 -25.39 -1.92
C GLY A 207 6.01 -26.51 -0.90
N ALA A 208 5.78 -26.17 0.38
CA ALA A 208 5.71 -27.13 1.48
C ALA A 208 4.47 -26.95 2.35
N GLY A 209 4.35 -25.82 3.04
CA GLY A 209 3.15 -25.48 3.79
C GLY A 209 3.11 -24.02 4.22
N SER A 210 1.95 -23.38 4.13
CA SER A 210 1.88 -21.95 4.41
C SER A 210 2.03 -21.75 5.90
N VAL A 211 1.14 -22.34 6.69
CA VAL A 211 1.24 -22.31 8.15
C VAL A 211 1.41 -23.72 8.69
N ARG A 212 2.60 -24.01 9.23
CA ARG A 212 2.95 -25.30 9.82
C ARG A 212 3.18 -25.19 11.33
N LEU A 213 2.28 -25.74 12.13
CA LEU A 213 2.29 -25.62 13.60
C LEU A 213 2.47 -26.99 14.28
N GLY A 214 2.84 -27.01 15.57
CA GLY A 214 3.20 -28.27 16.24
C GLY A 214 3.21 -28.31 17.76
N THR A 215 2.67 -27.31 18.46
CA THR A 215 2.56 -27.32 19.92
C THR A 215 1.11 -27.07 20.35
N GLU A 216 0.68 -27.74 21.42
CA GLU A 216 -0.61 -27.48 22.05
C GLU A 216 -0.73 -25.99 22.41
N GLY A 217 -1.83 -25.36 21.99
CA GLY A 217 -2.05 -23.92 22.17
C GLY A 217 -1.72 -23.08 20.93
N SER A 218 -0.98 -23.62 19.96
CA SER A 218 -0.73 -22.95 18.68
C SER A 218 -1.94 -22.96 17.75
N TYR A 219 -2.17 -21.86 17.05
CA TYR A 219 -3.29 -21.72 16.13
C TYR A 219 -3.01 -20.76 14.96
N ALA A 220 -3.83 -20.85 13.92
CA ALA A 220 -4.03 -19.75 12.97
C ALA A 220 -5.48 -19.24 13.04
N LYS A 221 -5.67 -17.93 12.87
CA LYS A 221 -6.98 -17.28 12.95
C LYS A 221 -7.11 -16.18 11.91
N ASN A 222 -8.26 -16.09 11.24
CA ASN A 222 -8.56 -15.03 10.29
C ASN A 222 -7.48 -14.91 9.20
N CYS A 223 -7.15 -16.04 8.56
CA CYS A 223 -6.10 -16.10 7.55
C CYS A 223 -6.64 -16.62 6.22
N ILE A 224 -6.10 -16.13 5.11
CA ILE A 224 -6.25 -16.72 3.78
C ILE A 224 -4.97 -17.50 3.48
N MET A 225 -5.13 -18.76 3.08
CA MET A 225 -4.03 -19.66 2.75
C MET A 225 -4.33 -20.35 1.42
N ASP A 226 -3.71 -19.87 0.35
CA ASP A 226 -3.80 -20.46 -0.97
C ASP A 226 -2.48 -21.19 -1.30
N GLY A 227 -2.60 -22.50 -1.52
CA GLY A 227 -1.46 -23.34 -1.86
C GLY A 227 -0.95 -23.17 -3.29
N ASP A 228 -1.77 -22.64 -4.20
CA ASP A 228 -1.51 -22.43 -5.63
C ASP A 228 -0.95 -23.68 -6.35
N VAL A 229 -1.34 -24.89 -5.93
CA VAL A 229 -0.78 -26.15 -6.48
C VAL A 229 -1.08 -26.36 -7.96
N ARG A 230 -2.15 -25.73 -8.47
CA ARG A 230 -2.60 -25.91 -9.85
C ARG A 230 -1.76 -25.11 -10.84
N ASN A 231 -1.09 -24.04 -10.38
CA ASN A 231 -0.30 -23.14 -11.24
C ASN A 231 1.21 -23.26 -11.02
N THR A 232 1.65 -24.23 -10.20
CA THR A 232 3.05 -24.36 -9.81
C THR A 232 3.61 -25.76 -9.97
N ALA A 233 4.94 -25.87 -9.95
CA ALA A 233 5.66 -27.14 -9.88
C ALA A 233 5.56 -27.81 -8.50
N ALA A 234 4.99 -27.14 -7.50
CA ALA A 234 4.85 -27.64 -6.14
C ALA A 234 3.57 -28.48 -5.97
N ASN A 235 3.65 -29.76 -6.28
CA ASN A 235 2.52 -30.68 -6.18
C ASN A 235 2.15 -31.11 -4.74
N ASN A 236 2.73 -30.48 -3.71
CA ASN A 236 2.65 -30.91 -2.32
C ASN A 236 2.55 -29.75 -1.33
N SER A 237 1.94 -28.64 -1.76
CA SER A 237 1.66 -27.45 -0.96
C SER A 237 0.54 -27.72 0.05
N ARG A 238 0.72 -27.33 1.31
CA ARG A 238 -0.26 -27.52 2.38
C ARG A 238 -0.62 -26.16 2.96
N PRO A 239 -1.74 -25.54 2.57
CA PRO A 239 -2.18 -24.28 3.15
C PRO A 239 -2.04 -24.28 4.68
N PHE A 240 -2.59 -25.29 5.35
CA PHE A 240 -2.29 -25.55 6.75
C PHE A 240 -1.71 -26.94 6.99
N TRP A 241 -0.71 -27.03 7.86
CA TRP A 241 -0.12 -28.28 8.31
C TRP A 241 0.01 -28.35 9.85
N GLY A 242 -0.94 -29.02 10.49
CA GLY A 242 -0.83 -29.42 11.90
C GLY A 242 0.13 -30.61 12.03
N TYR A 243 1.41 -30.34 12.27
CA TYR A 243 2.48 -31.34 12.16
C TYR A 243 2.58 -32.24 13.40
N TYR A 244 2.37 -31.67 14.58
CA TYR A 244 2.47 -32.32 15.90
C TYR A 244 1.36 -31.82 16.82
N GLU A 245 1.10 -32.58 17.89
CA GLU A 245 0.20 -32.21 18.99
C GLU A 245 -1.16 -31.72 18.49
N LYS A 246 -1.87 -30.90 19.27
CA LYS A 246 -3.13 -30.29 18.86
C LYS A 246 -2.90 -28.86 18.40
N THR A 247 -3.38 -28.55 17.21
CA THR A 247 -3.34 -27.20 16.62
C THR A 247 -4.74 -26.80 16.19
N LYS A 248 -4.99 -25.49 16.07
CA LYS A 248 -6.33 -24.99 15.78
C LYS A 248 -6.35 -23.98 14.63
N LEU A 249 -7.48 -23.94 13.96
CA LEU A 249 -7.83 -22.98 12.90
C LEU A 249 -9.14 -22.31 13.26
N TYR A 250 -9.19 -20.99 13.12
CA TYR A 250 -10.36 -20.17 13.41
C TYR A 250 -10.63 -19.22 12.26
N ASP A 251 -11.78 -19.33 11.61
CA ASP A 251 -12.19 -18.35 10.58
C ASP A 251 -11.15 -18.16 9.45
N CYS A 252 -10.54 -19.25 9.01
CA CYS A 252 -9.54 -19.24 7.93
C CYS A 252 -10.13 -19.77 6.62
N ASP A 253 -9.56 -19.34 5.50
CA ASP A 253 -9.89 -19.79 4.16
C ASP A 253 -8.69 -20.51 3.55
N LEU A 254 -8.88 -21.80 3.24
CA LEU A 254 -7.79 -22.67 2.80
C LEU A 254 -8.15 -23.36 1.48
N MET A 255 -7.33 -23.16 0.46
CA MET A 255 -7.63 -23.67 -0.88
C MET A 255 -6.38 -24.06 -1.67
N ASN A 256 -6.60 -24.78 -2.76
CA ASN A 256 -5.59 -25.24 -3.70
C ASN A 256 -4.43 -25.97 -3.00
N GLY A 257 -4.76 -26.85 -2.05
CA GLY A 257 -3.80 -27.68 -1.34
C GLY A 257 -3.59 -29.07 -1.95
N SER A 258 -2.47 -29.71 -1.64
CA SER A 258 -2.17 -31.11 -1.94
C SER A 258 -1.22 -31.70 -0.89
N PRO A 259 -1.57 -32.81 -0.21
CA PRO A 259 -2.73 -33.68 -0.46
C PRO A 259 -4.05 -33.16 0.12
N GLY A 260 -4.08 -31.92 0.62
CA GLY A 260 -5.31 -31.21 0.93
C GLY A 260 -5.03 -29.82 1.49
N ALA A 261 -6.07 -29.01 1.63
CA ALA A 261 -6.01 -27.66 2.18
C ALA A 261 -5.63 -27.67 3.66
N ILE A 262 -6.22 -28.58 4.44
CA ILE A 262 -5.82 -28.87 5.82
C ILE A 262 -5.13 -30.23 5.87
N VAL A 263 -3.88 -30.27 6.37
CA VAL A 263 -3.14 -31.52 6.53
C VAL A 263 -2.74 -31.76 7.98
N ALA A 264 -2.98 -32.99 8.47
CA ALA A 264 -2.58 -33.39 9.81
C ALA A 264 -1.50 -34.48 9.83
N GLY A 265 -0.57 -34.29 10.76
CA GLY A 265 0.41 -35.26 11.19
C GLY A 265 1.66 -35.35 10.35
N ALA A 266 2.55 -36.23 10.81
CA ALA A 266 3.79 -36.62 10.16
C ALA A 266 4.19 -38.02 10.63
N SER A 267 4.63 -38.88 9.72
CA SER A 267 4.90 -40.29 10.01
C SER A 267 6.16 -40.52 10.86
N ALA A 268 7.15 -39.62 10.75
CA ALA A 268 8.49 -39.80 11.32
C ALA A 268 8.49 -39.95 12.85
N TRP A 269 7.67 -39.18 13.56
CA TRP A 269 7.77 -39.06 15.02
C TRP A 269 6.45 -39.41 15.73
N LYS A 270 6.54 -39.87 16.98
CA LYS A 270 5.36 -40.31 17.75
C LYS A 270 4.33 -39.19 17.90
N LYS A 271 4.76 -37.96 18.21
CA LYS A 271 3.87 -36.80 18.27
C LYS A 271 3.15 -36.56 16.94
N GLY A 272 3.87 -36.63 15.82
CA GLY A 272 3.27 -36.40 14.49
C GLY A 272 2.31 -37.48 14.05
N ARG A 273 2.52 -38.72 14.48
CA ARG A 273 1.59 -39.82 14.18
C ARG A 273 0.23 -39.66 14.86
N ASN A 274 0.12 -38.79 15.85
CA ASN A 274 -1.09 -38.56 16.65
C ASN A 274 -1.48 -37.07 16.68
N ALA A 275 -1.07 -36.29 15.66
CA ALA A 275 -1.43 -34.88 15.60
C ALA A 275 -2.94 -34.71 15.42
N GLU A 276 -3.48 -33.63 15.97
CA GLU A 276 -4.88 -33.24 15.89
C GLU A 276 -4.98 -31.82 15.37
N VAL A 277 -5.86 -31.60 14.39
CA VAL A 277 -6.24 -30.26 13.94
C VAL A 277 -7.72 -30.06 14.26
N ILE A 278 -8.07 -28.93 14.87
CA ILE A 278 -9.45 -28.50 15.07
C ILE A 278 -9.68 -27.26 14.19
N ALA A 279 -10.68 -27.30 13.31
CA ALA A 279 -11.07 -26.19 12.46
C ALA A 279 -12.48 -25.70 12.83
N GLU A 280 -12.59 -24.43 13.18
CA GLU A 280 -13.83 -23.77 13.57
C GLU A 280 -14.09 -22.58 12.65
N ASN A 281 -15.28 -22.50 12.06
CA ASN A 281 -15.68 -21.46 11.10
C ASN A 281 -14.77 -21.28 9.86
N CYS A 282 -14.01 -22.30 9.49
CA CYS A 282 -13.08 -22.21 8.36
C CYS A 282 -13.72 -22.71 7.06
N TYR A 283 -13.46 -22.04 5.94
CA TYR A 283 -13.64 -22.65 4.62
C TYR A 283 -12.40 -23.49 4.28
N PHE A 284 -12.58 -24.71 3.79
CA PHE A 284 -11.48 -25.51 3.23
C PHE A 284 -11.98 -26.47 2.15
N GLU A 285 -11.27 -26.55 1.02
CA GLU A 285 -11.67 -27.41 -0.10
C GLU A 285 -11.66 -28.90 0.27
N ASP A 286 -10.61 -29.35 0.98
CA ASP A 286 -10.38 -30.75 1.31
C ASP A 286 -9.41 -30.93 2.49
N THR A 287 -9.19 -32.19 2.87
CA THR A 287 -8.30 -32.56 3.98
C THR A 287 -7.39 -33.72 3.63
N GLY A 288 -6.16 -33.70 4.17
CA GLY A 288 -5.16 -34.74 4.00
C GLY A 288 -4.54 -35.20 5.32
N LYS A 289 -3.97 -36.41 5.34
CA LYS A 289 -3.27 -36.94 6.52
C LYS A 289 -1.95 -37.60 6.14
N HIS A 290 -0.90 -37.35 6.92
CA HIS A 290 0.41 -37.99 6.76
C HIS A 290 0.66 -39.13 7.76
N ALA A 291 -0.31 -39.43 8.62
CA ALA A 291 -0.26 -40.57 9.53
C ALA A 291 -1.67 -41.10 9.87
N GLY A 292 -1.78 -42.42 10.04
CA GLY A 292 -3.06 -43.07 10.32
C GLY A 292 -3.70 -42.71 11.67
N GLY A 293 -2.91 -42.25 12.65
CA GLY A 293 -3.41 -41.76 13.94
C GLY A 293 -3.69 -40.26 13.97
N ALA A 294 -3.40 -39.52 12.89
CA ALA A 294 -3.68 -38.09 12.82
C ALA A 294 -5.18 -37.83 12.63
N THR A 295 -5.68 -36.75 13.22
CA THR A 295 -7.10 -36.38 13.21
C THR A 295 -7.27 -34.93 12.76
N ILE A 296 -8.37 -34.69 12.04
CA ILE A 296 -8.83 -33.36 11.63
C ILE A 296 -10.30 -33.33 12.02
N ASN A 297 -10.66 -32.38 12.87
CA ASN A 297 -11.99 -32.21 13.44
C ASN A 297 -12.54 -30.87 12.99
N GLY A 298 -13.70 -30.85 12.34
CA GLY A 298 -14.30 -29.65 11.77
C GLY A 298 -15.00 -29.99 10.45
N THR A 299 -15.84 -29.08 10.00
CA THR A 299 -16.52 -29.13 8.70
C THR A 299 -16.29 -27.80 8.01
N SER A 300 -16.08 -27.83 6.69
CA SER A 300 -15.94 -26.59 5.92
C SER A 300 -17.19 -25.73 6.10
N ALA A 301 -16.99 -24.43 6.28
CA ALA A 301 -18.05 -23.45 6.27
C ALA A 301 -18.73 -23.43 4.89
N ASP A 302 -20.05 -23.22 4.89
CA ASP A 302 -20.87 -23.07 3.69
C ASP A 302 -20.93 -21.59 3.30
N ARG A 303 -19.83 -21.12 2.71
CA ARG A 303 -19.65 -19.77 2.18
C ARG A 303 -18.60 -19.78 1.08
N GLU A 304 -18.55 -18.72 0.28
CA GLU A 304 -17.42 -18.49 -0.61
C GLU A 304 -16.15 -18.19 0.22
N PRO A 305 -14.98 -18.69 -0.19
CA PRO A 305 -13.72 -18.30 0.43
C PRO A 305 -13.37 -16.86 0.08
N ARG A 306 -12.73 -16.17 1.02
CA ARG A 306 -11.90 -15.01 0.68
C ARG A 306 -10.65 -15.50 -0.04
N THR A 307 -10.22 -14.73 -1.02
CA THR A 307 -9.11 -15.07 -1.90
C THR A 307 -8.09 -13.96 -2.05
N ASP A 308 -8.46 -12.72 -1.73
CA ASP A 308 -7.64 -11.54 -1.89
C ASP A 308 -7.06 -11.07 -0.54
N PRO A 309 -5.78 -10.65 -0.47
CA PRO A 309 -5.20 -10.13 0.76
C PRO A 309 -5.96 -8.93 1.35
N SER A 310 -6.60 -8.09 0.53
CA SER A 310 -7.39 -6.93 0.98
C SER A 310 -8.65 -7.31 1.77
N GLU A 311 -9.11 -8.56 1.65
CA GLU A 311 -10.25 -9.08 2.44
C GLU A 311 -9.89 -9.39 3.91
N ILE A 312 -8.63 -9.17 4.31
CA ILE A 312 -8.18 -9.24 5.70
C ILE A 312 -7.63 -7.88 6.12
N ASP A 313 -8.33 -7.24 7.06
CA ASP A 313 -7.95 -5.94 7.58
C ASP A 313 -6.51 -5.91 8.14
N GLY A 314 -5.75 -4.89 7.74
CA GLY A 314 -4.37 -4.66 8.13
C GLY A 314 -3.33 -5.61 7.54
N VAL A 315 -3.66 -6.48 6.57
CA VAL A 315 -2.62 -7.20 5.82
C VAL A 315 -1.97 -6.23 4.82
N PRO A 316 -0.64 -6.06 4.83
CA PRO A 316 0.01 -5.17 3.87
C PRO A 316 -0.06 -5.75 2.46
N LEU A 317 -0.35 -4.90 1.47
CA LEU A 317 -0.50 -5.25 0.06
C LEU A 317 0.79 -4.99 -0.73
N SER A 318 1.71 -4.19 -0.20
CA SER A 318 3.00 -3.88 -0.82
C SER A 318 4.15 -3.87 0.20
N PRO A 319 5.42 -3.95 -0.28
CA PRO A 319 6.59 -3.70 0.56
C PRO A 319 6.54 -2.33 1.25
N GLU A 320 6.18 -1.29 0.52
CA GLU A 320 6.16 0.09 0.98
C GLU A 320 5.12 0.28 2.09
N GLU A 321 3.90 -0.25 1.91
CA GLU A 321 2.83 -0.21 2.92
C GLU A 321 3.24 -0.95 4.21
N ALA A 322 3.87 -2.11 4.07
CA ALA A 322 4.41 -2.80 5.24
C ALA A 322 5.49 -1.94 5.92
N ALA A 323 6.40 -1.33 5.16
CA ALA A 323 7.51 -0.56 5.73
C ALA A 323 7.04 0.72 6.44
N SER A 324 6.07 1.45 5.90
CA SER A 324 5.53 2.67 6.52
C SER A 324 4.68 2.37 7.75
N GLY A 325 4.04 1.20 7.79
CA GLY A 325 3.06 0.90 8.83
C GLY A 325 1.66 1.45 8.50
N SER A 326 1.46 1.98 7.31
CA SER A 326 0.17 2.37 6.77
C SER A 326 -0.65 1.09 6.58
N THR A 327 -1.90 1.06 7.05
CA THR A 327 -2.79 -0.09 6.84
C THR A 327 -3.93 0.34 5.95
N SER A 328 -4.03 -0.25 4.77
CA SER A 328 -5.19 -0.10 3.88
C SER A 328 -6.37 -0.87 4.48
N SER A 329 -7.15 -0.24 5.37
CA SER A 329 -8.34 -0.87 5.92
C SER A 329 -9.45 -0.91 4.87
N SER A 330 -9.73 -2.09 4.32
CA SER A 330 -10.94 -2.33 3.54
C SER A 330 -12.12 -2.55 4.50
N ALA A 331 -12.90 -1.50 4.78
CA ALA A 331 -14.21 -1.63 5.41
C ALA A 331 -15.25 -0.75 4.70
N PRO A 332 -16.48 -1.26 4.45
CA PRO A 332 -17.49 -0.54 3.70
C PRO A 332 -18.08 0.62 4.52
N THR A 333 -18.21 1.76 3.86
CA THR A 333 -18.98 2.97 4.17
C THR A 333 -19.83 3.00 5.45
N SER A 334 -19.51 3.94 6.35
CA SER A 334 -20.54 4.69 7.08
C SER A 334 -20.05 6.10 7.45
N ASP A 335 -20.79 7.11 6.97
CA ASP A 335 -20.67 8.56 7.13
C ASP A 335 -20.02 9.10 8.43
N GLY A 336 -19.11 10.08 8.24
CA GLY A 336 -18.75 11.11 9.22
C GLY A 336 -17.31 11.60 9.07
N PRO A 337 -17.05 12.92 8.93
CA PRO A 337 -15.78 13.42 8.42
C PRO A 337 -14.69 13.33 9.48
N SER A 338 -13.59 12.71 9.11
CA SER A 338 -12.30 12.80 9.80
C SER A 338 -11.30 13.21 8.74
N GLU A 339 -10.77 14.42 8.87
CA GLU A 339 -9.60 14.89 8.13
C GLU A 339 -8.48 13.85 8.29
N SER A 340 -8.06 13.24 7.18
CA SER A 340 -6.90 12.35 7.10
C SER A 340 -5.95 12.92 6.06
N GLU A 341 -4.71 13.15 6.51
CA GLU A 341 -3.59 13.62 5.71
C GLU A 341 -3.12 12.48 4.79
N ASP A 342 -2.90 12.83 3.53
CA ASP A 342 -2.75 11.98 2.34
C ASP A 342 -1.30 11.44 2.22
N GLU A 343 -1.14 10.11 2.09
CA GLU A 343 0.10 9.46 1.60
C GLU A 343 -0.17 9.01 0.16
N THR A 344 0.35 9.76 -0.80
CA THR A 344 0.07 9.64 -2.24
C THR A 344 0.59 8.34 -2.82
N GLN A 345 -0.31 7.39 -3.13
CA GLN A 345 -0.02 6.26 -4.01
C GLN A 345 0.09 6.79 -5.45
N GLU A 346 1.20 6.49 -6.14
CA GLU A 346 1.37 6.82 -7.57
C GLU A 346 0.40 5.96 -8.39
N ASN A 347 -0.67 6.57 -8.88
CA ASN A 347 -1.72 5.99 -9.69
C ASN A 347 -1.26 5.79 -11.14
N VAL A 348 -1.78 4.76 -11.82
CA VAL A 348 -1.49 4.47 -13.23
C VAL A 348 -2.77 4.49 -14.04
N LEU A 349 -2.86 5.37 -15.03
CA LEU A 349 -3.95 5.43 -16.00
C LEU A 349 -3.49 4.87 -17.35
N VAL A 350 -4.24 3.93 -17.93
CA VAL A 350 -3.94 3.31 -19.23
C VAL A 350 -5.11 3.47 -20.17
N PHE A 351 -4.83 3.95 -21.38
CA PHE A 351 -5.78 4.00 -22.50
C PHE A 351 -5.41 2.92 -23.53
N ASP A 352 -6.23 1.87 -23.66
CA ASP A 352 -5.98 0.75 -24.57
C ASP A 352 -6.85 0.83 -25.83
N GLY A 353 -6.25 1.28 -26.93
CA GLY A 353 -6.86 1.27 -28.26
C GLY A 353 -6.58 0.00 -29.08
N SER A 354 -5.78 -0.94 -28.57
CA SER A 354 -5.26 -2.08 -29.34
C SER A 354 -6.28 -3.19 -29.61
N GLY A 355 -7.42 -3.20 -28.91
CA GLY A 355 -8.48 -4.20 -29.02
C GLY A 355 -9.40 -4.09 -30.27
N GLN A 356 -9.22 -3.08 -31.12
CA GLN A 356 -10.19 -2.68 -32.16
C GLN A 356 -10.14 -3.51 -33.48
N GLY A 357 -9.14 -4.36 -33.69
CA GLY A 357 -8.98 -5.11 -34.95
C GLY A 357 -8.62 -4.23 -36.17
N ASP A 358 -8.98 -4.66 -37.39
CA ASP A 358 -8.59 -3.99 -38.65
C ASP A 358 -9.34 -2.67 -38.96
N ASP A 359 -10.38 -2.32 -38.17
CA ASP A 359 -11.22 -1.12 -38.33
C ASP A 359 -11.01 -0.17 -37.14
N TRP A 360 -9.75 0.21 -36.91
CA TRP A 360 -9.35 1.07 -35.81
C TRP A 360 -9.90 2.50 -36.01
N LYS A 361 -10.41 3.08 -34.92
CA LYS A 361 -10.75 4.49 -34.82
C LYS A 361 -9.90 5.10 -33.72
N ALA A 362 -9.42 6.31 -33.97
CA ALA A 362 -8.80 7.13 -32.94
C ALA A 362 -9.82 7.37 -31.82
N THR A 363 -9.31 7.40 -30.59
CA THR A 363 -10.01 7.81 -29.39
C THR A 363 -9.30 9.05 -28.87
N ASP A 364 -10.02 10.16 -28.85
CA ASP A 364 -9.56 11.37 -28.19
C ASP A 364 -9.90 11.25 -26.71
N TYR A 365 -8.95 11.57 -25.84
CA TYR A 365 -9.16 11.52 -24.40
C TYR A 365 -8.59 12.76 -23.72
N ARG A 366 -9.23 13.11 -22.61
CA ARG A 366 -8.79 14.15 -21.70
C ARG A 366 -8.90 13.63 -20.28
N PHE A 367 -7.91 13.90 -19.45
CA PHE A 367 -8.02 13.63 -18.03
C PHE A 367 -7.30 14.68 -17.18
N ALA A 368 -7.70 14.80 -15.93
CA ALA A 368 -7.07 15.66 -14.93
C ALA A 368 -6.93 14.90 -13.61
N VAL A 369 -5.89 15.22 -12.85
CA VAL A 369 -5.54 14.54 -11.60
C VAL A 369 -5.14 15.58 -10.54
N GLU A 370 -5.08 15.18 -9.28
CA GLU A 370 -4.66 16.09 -8.20
C GLU A 370 -3.16 16.41 -8.24
N GLY A 371 -2.33 15.42 -8.59
CA GLY A 371 -0.87 15.52 -8.60
C GLY A 371 -0.24 15.74 -9.98
N GLU A 372 1.05 15.44 -10.07
CA GLU A 372 1.84 15.56 -11.31
C GLU A 372 1.67 14.32 -12.18
N ILE A 373 1.64 14.49 -13.50
CA ILE A 373 1.49 13.44 -14.50
C ILE A 373 2.84 13.19 -15.21
N GLU A 374 3.26 11.93 -15.25
CA GLU A 374 4.39 11.47 -16.07
C GLU A 374 3.95 10.42 -17.10
N PRO A 375 4.44 10.45 -18.36
CA PRO A 375 4.20 9.39 -19.32
C PRO A 375 4.88 8.07 -18.90
N SER A 376 4.21 6.95 -19.10
CA SER A 376 4.65 5.64 -18.60
C SER A 376 4.69 4.57 -19.70
N GLU A 377 5.60 3.61 -19.57
CA GLU A 377 5.66 2.39 -20.42
C GLU A 377 4.80 1.24 -19.83
N HIS A 378 3.91 1.54 -18.87
CA HIS A 378 3.09 0.55 -18.18
C HIS A 378 2.21 -0.23 -19.17
N ASP A 379 2.00 -1.53 -18.87
CA ASP A 379 1.24 -2.46 -19.73
C ASP A 379 1.67 -2.49 -21.21
N GLY A 380 2.94 -2.17 -21.48
CA GLY A 380 3.50 -2.14 -22.83
C GLY A 380 3.07 -0.94 -23.66
N ALA A 381 2.57 0.13 -23.02
CA ALA A 381 2.34 1.42 -23.65
C ALA A 381 3.64 2.03 -24.20
N ALA A 382 3.49 2.82 -25.26
CA ALA A 382 4.60 3.56 -25.83
C ALA A 382 4.55 5.00 -25.32
N ILE A 383 5.70 5.53 -24.87
CA ILE A 383 5.82 6.96 -24.60
C ILE A 383 5.89 7.68 -25.94
N ASP A 384 4.90 8.52 -26.24
CA ASP A 384 4.90 9.36 -27.43
C ASP A 384 5.92 10.50 -27.26
N PRO A 385 7.00 10.55 -28.07
CA PRO A 385 7.98 11.63 -27.98
C PRO A 385 7.44 12.99 -28.45
N GLU A 386 6.25 13.06 -29.07
CA GLU A 386 5.57 14.31 -29.45
C GLU A 386 4.66 14.86 -28.34
N LEU A 387 4.39 14.07 -27.28
CA LEU A 387 3.68 14.54 -26.09
C LEU A 387 4.66 15.29 -25.16
N GLU A 388 4.62 16.62 -25.22
CA GLU A 388 5.34 17.50 -24.31
C GLU A 388 4.45 17.87 -23.12
N LEU A 389 4.80 17.41 -21.93
CA LEU A 389 4.20 17.85 -20.67
C LEU A 389 5.13 18.85 -19.98
N ASP A 390 4.54 19.92 -19.44
CA ASP A 390 5.27 20.85 -18.57
C ASP A 390 5.56 20.19 -17.20
N ASP A 391 6.63 20.62 -16.54
CA ASP A 391 6.99 20.21 -15.17
C ASP A 391 5.82 20.54 -14.21
N GLY A 392 5.26 19.52 -13.55
CA GLY A 392 4.04 19.66 -12.73
C GLY A 392 2.71 19.64 -13.50
N ALA A 393 2.67 19.15 -14.74
CA ALA A 393 1.40 19.01 -15.47
C ALA A 393 0.43 18.08 -14.74
N ASN A 394 -0.81 18.51 -14.56
CA ASN A 394 -1.87 17.74 -13.88
C ASN A 394 -3.10 17.49 -14.76
N SER A 395 -3.00 17.78 -16.06
CA SER A 395 -4.01 17.42 -17.06
C SER A 395 -3.36 17.10 -18.40
N VAL A 396 -3.99 16.22 -19.17
CA VAL A 396 -3.54 15.79 -20.50
C VAL A 396 -4.74 15.73 -21.44
N GLU A 397 -4.57 16.25 -22.64
CA GLU A 397 -5.45 16.01 -23.79
C GLU A 397 -4.62 15.33 -24.89
N HIS A 398 -5.03 14.13 -25.32
CA HIS A 398 -4.28 13.35 -26.29
C HIS A 398 -5.16 12.36 -27.06
N THR A 399 -4.56 11.59 -27.97
CA THR A 399 -5.26 10.64 -28.83
C THR A 399 -4.55 9.29 -28.85
N VAL A 400 -5.30 8.20 -28.61
CA VAL A 400 -4.83 6.83 -28.81
C VAL A 400 -5.56 6.19 -29.99
N ALA A 401 -4.89 5.37 -30.80
CA ALA A 401 -5.56 4.64 -31.89
C ALA A 401 -5.47 3.12 -31.73
N ASN A 402 -4.52 2.44 -32.36
CA ASN A 402 -4.37 0.98 -32.27
C ASN A 402 -3.18 0.56 -31.38
N TRP A 403 -2.76 1.44 -30.48
CA TRP A 403 -1.71 1.24 -29.48
C TRP A 403 -2.26 1.53 -28.07
N LYS A 404 -1.37 1.56 -27.07
CA LYS A 404 -1.70 1.94 -25.70
C LYS A 404 -0.89 3.17 -25.29
N ASP A 405 -1.54 4.08 -24.57
CA ASP A 405 -0.90 5.18 -23.85
C ASP A 405 -1.06 4.92 -22.34
N ALA A 406 -0.04 5.23 -21.55
CA ALA A 406 -0.10 5.10 -20.09
C ALA A 406 0.56 6.29 -19.40
N PHE A 407 0.05 6.63 -18.23
CA PHE A 407 0.48 7.75 -17.40
C PHE A 407 0.56 7.33 -15.94
N THR A 408 1.61 7.76 -15.23
CA THR A 408 1.65 7.74 -13.77
C THR A 408 1.27 9.11 -13.22
N PHE A 409 0.60 9.14 -12.07
CA PHE A 409 0.26 10.39 -11.40
C PHE A 409 0.04 10.24 -9.90
N ASP A 410 0.24 11.33 -9.15
CA ASP A 410 -0.09 11.37 -7.72
C ASP A 410 -1.54 11.85 -7.49
N GLY A 411 -2.14 11.43 -6.38
CA GLY A 411 -3.48 11.86 -5.95
C GLY A 411 -4.61 11.37 -6.86
N ASP A 412 -5.85 11.82 -6.64
CA ASP A 412 -7.03 11.23 -7.29
C ASP A 412 -7.18 11.60 -8.78
N LEU A 413 -7.83 10.71 -9.55
CA LEU A 413 -8.30 11.02 -10.91
C LEU A 413 -9.54 11.90 -10.81
N LEU A 414 -9.41 13.17 -11.21
CA LEU A 414 -10.44 14.19 -11.05
C LEU A 414 -11.43 14.27 -12.21
N GLU A 415 -10.93 14.12 -13.44
CA GLU A 415 -11.71 14.23 -14.67
C GLU A 415 -11.24 13.16 -15.64
N LEU A 416 -12.19 12.56 -16.38
CA LEU A 416 -11.89 11.66 -17.48
C LEU A 416 -12.98 11.79 -18.55
N ASP A 417 -12.60 12.29 -19.73
CA ASP A 417 -13.43 12.34 -20.93
C ASP A 417 -12.77 11.50 -22.03
N VAL A 418 -13.58 10.70 -22.72
CA VAL A 418 -13.10 9.74 -23.72
C VAL A 418 -14.11 9.71 -24.87
N ASP A 419 -13.74 10.32 -26.00
CA ASP A 419 -14.50 10.25 -27.26
C ASP A 419 -13.85 9.25 -28.20
N GLY A 420 -14.25 7.99 -28.03
CA GLY A 420 -13.84 6.92 -28.92
C GLY A 420 -13.95 5.55 -28.28
N PRO A 421 -13.48 4.52 -28.98
CA PRO A 421 -13.75 3.14 -28.57
C PRO A 421 -12.64 2.50 -27.71
N ALA A 422 -11.62 3.24 -27.27
CA ALA A 422 -10.58 2.72 -26.37
C ALA A 422 -11.16 2.30 -25.00
N THR A 423 -10.54 1.31 -24.38
CA THR A 423 -10.85 0.88 -23.01
C THR A 423 -9.88 1.56 -22.05
N VAL A 424 -10.37 2.07 -20.92
CA VAL A 424 -9.55 2.77 -19.92
C VAL A 424 -9.37 1.92 -18.68
N TYR A 425 -8.16 1.88 -18.14
CA TYR A 425 -7.82 1.20 -16.91
C TYR A 425 -7.20 2.17 -15.92
N LEU A 426 -7.67 2.17 -14.68
CA LEU A 426 -7.02 2.85 -13.56
C LEU A 426 -6.47 1.80 -12.60
N ASN A 427 -5.17 1.82 -12.34
CA ASN A 427 -4.46 0.84 -11.51
C ASN A 427 -4.71 -0.62 -11.92
N GLY A 428 -4.94 -0.86 -13.20
CA GLY A 428 -5.20 -2.19 -13.77
C GLY A 428 -6.66 -2.65 -13.71
N GLU A 429 -7.57 -1.86 -13.14
CA GLU A 429 -9.02 -2.09 -13.17
C GLU A 429 -9.67 -1.31 -14.31
N GLU A 430 -10.51 -1.96 -15.11
CA GLU A 430 -11.27 -1.30 -16.18
C GLU A 430 -12.30 -0.35 -15.57
N ILE A 431 -12.22 0.93 -15.93
CA ILE A 431 -13.13 1.97 -15.44
C ILE A 431 -14.07 2.45 -16.55
N ASP A 432 -15.28 2.85 -16.18
CA ASP A 432 -16.22 3.49 -17.11
C ASP A 432 -16.00 5.01 -17.08
N PRO A 433 -15.52 5.65 -18.17
CA PRO A 433 -15.35 7.10 -18.22
C PRO A 433 -16.62 7.89 -17.87
N ALA A 434 -17.81 7.31 -18.10
CA ALA A 434 -19.07 7.96 -17.75
C ALA A 434 -19.29 8.07 -16.23
N GLU A 435 -18.55 7.32 -15.39
CA GLU A 435 -18.59 7.46 -13.93
C GLU A 435 -17.81 8.68 -13.45
N PHE A 436 -16.89 9.20 -14.28
CA PHE A 436 -16.12 10.42 -14.06
C PHE A 436 -16.72 11.63 -14.80
N GLY A 437 -17.74 11.40 -15.63
CA GLY A 437 -18.45 12.41 -16.41
C GLY A 437 -19.88 12.63 -15.93
N GLY A 438 -20.10 13.61 -15.06
CA GLY A 438 -21.42 13.96 -14.54
C GLY A 438 -21.65 15.46 -14.34
N GLU A 439 -22.25 16.09 -15.35
CA GLU A 439 -22.50 17.54 -15.51
C GLU A 439 -21.24 18.38 -15.74
N GLU A 440 -21.39 19.53 -16.41
CA GLU A 440 -20.34 20.56 -16.53
C GLU A 440 -19.87 21.00 -15.13
N VAL A 441 -19.07 20.18 -14.47
CA VAL A 441 -18.39 20.53 -13.23
C VAL A 441 -17.16 21.32 -13.67
N LYS A 442 -17.36 22.64 -13.74
CA LYS A 442 -16.27 23.58 -13.59
C LYS A 442 -15.52 23.19 -12.32
N SER A 443 -14.27 22.78 -12.49
CA SER A 443 -13.26 22.52 -11.45
C SER A 443 -13.51 23.32 -10.16
N GLU A 444 -13.59 22.62 -9.03
CA GLU A 444 -13.52 23.23 -7.69
C GLU A 444 -12.09 23.21 -7.11
N GLU A 445 -11.08 23.33 -7.96
CA GLU A 445 -9.84 24.02 -7.61
C GLU A 445 -9.81 25.30 -8.44
N SER A 446 -10.19 26.40 -7.78
CA SER A 446 -10.37 27.76 -8.32
C SER A 446 -11.74 28.09 -8.91
N THR A 447 -12.83 28.02 -8.12
CA THR A 447 -13.92 28.99 -8.41
C THR A 447 -13.28 30.38 -8.44
N PRO A 448 -13.27 31.10 -9.58
CA PRO A 448 -12.46 32.30 -9.67
C PRO A 448 -13.01 33.35 -8.70
N SER A 449 -12.26 33.62 -7.63
CA SER A 449 -12.75 34.35 -6.45
C SER A 449 -12.38 35.83 -6.50
N HIS A 450 -11.46 36.22 -7.38
CA HIS A 450 -11.04 37.60 -7.55
C HIS A 450 -11.89 38.26 -8.64
N ALA A 451 -12.32 39.50 -8.41
CA ALA A 451 -13.07 40.29 -9.38
C ALA A 451 -12.18 41.40 -9.96
N LEU A 452 -12.16 41.51 -11.28
CA LEU A 452 -11.67 42.69 -11.99
C LEU A 452 -12.84 43.38 -12.67
N VAL A 453 -13.08 44.65 -12.35
CA VAL A 453 -14.14 45.47 -12.95
C VAL A 453 -13.53 46.63 -13.70
N ILE A 454 -13.83 46.71 -15.00
CA ILE A 454 -13.48 47.83 -15.87
C ILE A 454 -14.74 48.70 -16.01
N ASP A 455 -14.74 49.87 -15.38
CA ASP A 455 -15.89 50.78 -15.34
C ASP A 455 -15.68 51.99 -16.26
N GLY A 456 -16.34 51.96 -17.42
CA GLY A 456 -16.36 53.09 -18.36
C GLY A 456 -17.56 54.02 -18.18
N THR A 457 -18.44 53.83 -17.19
CA THR A 457 -19.68 54.62 -17.06
C THR A 457 -19.46 56.13 -16.93
N ASP A 458 -18.30 56.54 -16.41
CA ASP A 458 -17.83 57.93 -16.31
C ASP A 458 -16.79 58.33 -17.39
N ALA A 459 -16.42 57.40 -18.29
CA ALA A 459 -15.43 57.62 -19.33
C ALA A 459 -15.96 58.57 -20.43
N SER A 460 -15.09 59.43 -20.93
CA SER A 460 -15.44 60.42 -21.97
C SER A 460 -15.37 59.84 -23.39
N GLY A 461 -14.93 58.59 -23.54
CA GLY A 461 -14.84 57.87 -24.82
C GLY A 461 -14.70 56.36 -24.66
N LEU A 462 -14.43 55.67 -25.78
CA LEU A 462 -14.18 54.23 -25.79
C LEU A 462 -12.81 53.96 -25.15
N THR A 463 -12.77 53.04 -24.20
CA THR A 463 -11.56 52.51 -23.58
C THR A 463 -11.37 51.07 -24.02
N SER A 464 -10.20 50.76 -24.56
CA SER A 464 -9.81 49.38 -24.87
C SER A 464 -8.87 48.87 -23.78
N TYR A 465 -9.00 47.60 -23.42
CA TYR A 465 -8.12 46.96 -22.46
C TYR A 465 -7.75 45.55 -22.88
N SER A 466 -6.64 45.06 -22.33
CA SER A 466 -6.27 43.66 -22.35
C SER A 466 -5.52 43.31 -21.07
N PHE A 467 -5.73 42.12 -20.54
CA PHE A 467 -5.00 41.63 -19.38
C PHE A 467 -4.80 40.12 -19.47
N SER A 468 -3.80 39.62 -18.75
CA SER A 468 -3.57 38.19 -18.59
C SER A 468 -3.54 37.85 -17.11
N VAL A 469 -3.99 36.64 -16.78
CA VAL A 469 -3.93 36.08 -15.42
C VAL A 469 -3.04 34.84 -15.39
N SER A 470 -2.66 34.38 -14.20
CA SER A 470 -1.94 33.11 -14.02
C SER A 470 -2.86 31.91 -13.77
N GLY A 471 -4.18 32.14 -13.68
CA GLY A 471 -5.20 31.14 -13.42
C GLY A 471 -6.37 31.25 -14.39
N GLU A 472 -7.55 30.76 -14.00
CA GLU A 472 -8.74 30.82 -14.84
C GLU A 472 -9.34 32.23 -14.88
N VAL A 473 -10.01 32.59 -15.97
CA VAL A 473 -10.76 33.85 -16.10
C VAL A 473 -12.07 33.64 -16.85
N VAL A 474 -13.16 34.19 -16.32
CA VAL A 474 -14.50 34.13 -16.92
C VAL A 474 -15.19 35.49 -16.84
N LYS A 475 -16.03 35.82 -17.83
CA LYS A 475 -16.87 37.04 -17.79
C LYS A 475 -17.87 36.98 -16.63
N ALA A 476 -18.20 38.13 -16.09
CA ALA A 476 -19.02 38.26 -14.89
C ALA A 476 -20.04 39.39 -15.00
N ASN A 477 -21.21 39.19 -14.40
CA ASN A 477 -22.18 40.27 -14.17
C ASN A 477 -21.93 41.00 -12.82
N HIS A 478 -20.70 40.94 -12.29
CA HIS A 478 -20.37 41.53 -11.00
C HIS A 478 -20.49 43.06 -11.07
N ARG A 479 -21.08 43.69 -10.05
CA ARG A 479 -21.36 45.15 -9.98
C ARG A 479 -22.18 45.68 -11.18
N ASP A 480 -23.16 44.88 -11.59
CA ASP A 480 -24.09 45.16 -12.70
C ASP A 480 -23.40 45.31 -14.07
N ALA A 481 -22.23 44.68 -14.24
CA ALA A 481 -21.53 44.62 -15.52
C ALA A 481 -22.30 43.78 -16.55
N SER A 482 -22.08 44.08 -17.84
CA SER A 482 -22.61 43.30 -18.95
C SER A 482 -21.74 42.08 -19.23
N ILE A 483 -22.38 41.00 -19.67
CA ILE A 483 -21.72 39.90 -20.39
C ILE A 483 -22.21 39.95 -21.84
N ASP A 484 -21.31 40.24 -22.76
CA ASP A 484 -21.58 40.21 -24.20
C ASP A 484 -20.39 39.65 -24.99
N ASP A 485 -20.61 39.38 -26.28
CA ASP A 485 -19.65 38.74 -27.18
C ASP A 485 -18.53 39.69 -27.67
N GLY A 486 -18.55 40.97 -27.28
CA GLY A 486 -17.53 41.96 -27.63
C GLY A 486 -16.18 41.73 -26.95
N ASP A 487 -16.20 41.10 -25.79
CA ASP A 487 -15.01 40.68 -25.07
C ASP A 487 -14.50 39.32 -25.57
N VAL A 488 -13.18 39.21 -25.74
CA VAL A 488 -12.53 37.97 -26.16
C VAL A 488 -11.66 37.45 -25.02
N ILE A 489 -11.92 36.21 -24.61
CA ILE A 489 -11.05 35.44 -23.71
C ILE A 489 -10.38 34.37 -24.56
N ASP A 490 -9.05 34.37 -24.58
CA ASP A 490 -8.19 33.40 -25.27
C ASP A 490 -7.20 32.81 -24.25
N GLY A 491 -7.51 31.60 -23.79
CA GLY A 491 -6.85 31.00 -22.63
C GLY A 491 -6.95 31.90 -21.39
N GLN A 492 -5.80 32.29 -20.85
CA GLN A 492 -5.68 33.13 -19.65
C GLN A 492 -5.61 34.64 -19.98
N SER A 493 -5.84 35.03 -21.24
CA SER A 493 -5.77 36.42 -21.71
C SER A 493 -7.13 36.94 -22.12
N VAL A 494 -7.43 38.17 -21.72
CA VAL A 494 -8.68 38.87 -22.01
C VAL A 494 -8.39 40.13 -22.81
N SER A 495 -9.21 40.44 -23.80
CA SER A 495 -9.25 41.74 -24.46
C SER A 495 -10.70 42.20 -24.64
N GLY A 496 -10.95 43.49 -24.42
CA GLY A 496 -12.30 44.04 -24.42
C GLY A 496 -12.33 45.55 -24.59
N THR A 497 -13.54 46.10 -24.63
CA THR A 497 -13.75 47.56 -24.67
C THR A 497 -14.96 47.99 -23.86
N VAL A 498 -14.79 49.05 -23.06
CA VAL A 498 -15.90 49.76 -22.41
C VAL A 498 -16.07 51.17 -22.98
N ALA A 499 -17.31 51.62 -23.13
CA ALA A 499 -17.63 53.05 -23.13
C ALA A 499 -18.55 53.32 -21.94
N ASN A 500 -19.81 53.69 -22.13
CA ASN A 500 -20.72 54.04 -21.03
C ASN A 500 -21.31 52.82 -20.26
N TRP A 501 -20.58 51.71 -20.17
CA TRP A 501 -20.95 50.47 -19.48
C TRP A 501 -19.77 49.91 -18.68
N ARG A 502 -19.98 48.75 -18.04
CA ARG A 502 -18.97 48.05 -17.26
C ARG A 502 -18.81 46.63 -17.78
N ASP A 503 -17.56 46.18 -17.77
CA ASP A 503 -17.22 44.78 -17.95
C ASP A 503 -16.60 44.27 -16.66
N ALA A 504 -16.91 43.03 -16.30
CA ALA A 504 -16.35 42.41 -15.11
C ALA A 504 -15.92 40.98 -15.40
N TYR A 505 -14.91 40.53 -14.65
CA TYR A 505 -14.32 39.21 -14.78
C TYR A 505 -14.11 38.59 -13.41
N TRP A 506 -14.43 37.31 -13.30
CA TRP A 506 -13.99 36.47 -12.21
C TRP A 506 -12.71 35.76 -12.64
N PHE A 507 -11.66 35.86 -11.83
CA PHE A 507 -10.39 35.19 -12.13
C PHE A 507 -9.74 34.57 -10.88
N SER A 508 -8.85 33.61 -11.10
CA SER A 508 -7.97 33.02 -10.10
C SER A 508 -6.50 33.32 -10.41
N GLY A 509 -5.63 33.18 -9.42
CA GLY A 509 -4.22 33.55 -9.54
C GLY A 509 -4.01 35.07 -9.58
N ASP A 510 -2.91 35.50 -10.19
CA ASP A 510 -2.49 36.90 -10.25
C ASP A 510 -2.65 37.50 -11.65
N ILE A 511 -2.84 38.82 -11.74
CA ILE A 511 -2.74 39.54 -13.02
C ILE A 511 -1.26 39.60 -13.42
N THR A 512 -0.93 38.96 -14.54
CA THR A 512 0.44 38.82 -15.06
C THR A 512 0.79 39.88 -16.10
N ASP A 513 -0.22 40.39 -16.82
CA ASP A 513 -0.08 41.52 -17.74
C ASP A 513 -1.35 42.39 -17.73
N PHE A 514 -1.20 43.70 -17.90
CA PHE A 514 -2.34 44.62 -17.95
C PHE A 514 -2.04 45.84 -18.84
N TRP A 515 -2.91 46.07 -19.82
CA TRP A 515 -2.87 47.21 -20.70
C TRP A 515 -4.25 47.84 -20.83
N MET A 516 -4.30 49.17 -20.82
CA MET A 516 -5.52 49.93 -21.04
C MET A 516 -5.21 51.23 -21.77
N SER A 517 -6.06 51.59 -22.74
CA SER A 517 -6.00 52.85 -23.47
C SER A 517 -7.37 53.51 -23.49
N GLY A 518 -7.51 54.54 -22.64
CA GLY A 518 -8.76 55.28 -22.42
C GLY A 518 -8.81 55.84 -21.00
N ASP A 519 -9.99 56.23 -20.54
CA ASP A 519 -10.24 56.88 -19.25
C ASP A 519 -11.24 56.13 -18.35
N ALA A 520 -11.47 54.84 -18.59
CA ALA A 520 -12.20 53.96 -17.68
C ALA A 520 -11.47 53.78 -16.33
N ASN A 521 -12.23 53.53 -15.28
CA ASN A 521 -11.70 53.14 -13.97
C ASN A 521 -11.55 51.62 -13.89
N VAL A 522 -10.59 51.18 -13.08
CA VAL A 522 -10.31 49.75 -12.85
C VAL A 522 -10.35 49.48 -11.36
N ASP A 523 -11.24 48.59 -10.94
CA ASP A 523 -11.35 48.09 -9.58
C ASP A 523 -10.93 46.61 -9.55
N LEU A 524 -10.01 46.27 -8.64
CA LEU A 524 -9.55 44.91 -8.41
C LEU A 524 -9.87 44.49 -6.97
N GLU A 525 -10.58 43.37 -6.83
CA GLU A 525 -11.04 42.84 -5.56
C GLU A 525 -10.59 41.38 -5.41
N TYR A 526 -9.83 41.08 -4.36
CA TYR A 526 -9.40 39.71 -4.06
C TYR A 526 -10.42 39.03 -3.14
N ASN A 527 -10.71 37.76 -3.41
CA ASN A 527 -11.66 36.91 -2.66
C ASN A 527 -13.06 37.55 -2.52
N ALA A 528 -13.56 38.19 -3.57
CA ALA A 528 -14.85 38.89 -3.59
C ALA A 528 -16.07 37.96 -3.66
N ARG A 529 -15.88 36.65 -3.84
CA ARG A 529 -16.95 35.64 -3.69
C ARG A 529 -17.12 35.10 -2.27
N ASP A 530 -16.16 35.33 -1.38
CA ASP A 530 -16.16 34.81 0.00
C ASP A 530 -16.64 35.85 1.05
N GLN A 531 -17.22 36.98 0.61
CA GLN A 531 -17.64 38.10 1.46
C GLN A 531 -19.15 38.34 1.52
#